data_AF-A0A5J4TJE1-F1
#
_entry.id   AF-A0A5J4TJE1-F1
#
_cell.length_a   1.000
_cell.length_b   1.000
_cell.length_c   1.000
_cell.angle_alpha   90.00
_cell.angle_beta   90.00
_cell.angle_gamma   90.00
#
_symmetry.space_group_name_H-M   'P 1'
#
loop_
_entity.id
_entity.type
_entity.pdbx_description
1 polymer ?
#
loop_
_entity_poly.entity_id
_entity_poly.type
_entity_poly.pdbx_seq_one_letter_code
_entity_poly.pdbx_strand_id
1 'polypeptide(L)'
;MALLVAFSGARMTELANISRQDIVIGEDEMKVKMIIKKRKKPVPFDVPFKRREGDVCPVRALEKWMNQKHCTKKENEGIWWNFQTNRKMGSQGCSKMLRSLLDEIGIDQKFGGSTVRHAMKTKLTSEGATLKEMNEFTRHQENSNCVDNFYNIQVARDLGALLLNDIKVYN
;
A
#
# COMPACT_ATOMS: atom_id res chain seq x y z
N MET A 1 7.95 -1.45 -2.70
CA MET A 1 6.59 -1.87 -3.08
C MET A 1 5.88 -2.67 -1.99
N ALA A 2 6.46 -3.77 -1.47
CA ALA A 2 5.80 -4.63 -0.47
C ALA A 2 5.26 -3.88 0.76
N LEU A 3 6.00 -2.89 1.29
CA LEU A 3 5.53 -2.06 2.39
C LEU A 3 4.27 -1.25 2.05
N LEU A 4 4.15 -0.70 0.84
CA LEU A 4 2.92 -0.02 0.44
C LEU A 4 1.75 -0.99 0.41
N VAL A 5 1.95 -2.25 -0.01
CA VAL A 5 0.91 -3.30 0.01
C VAL A 5 0.48 -3.59 1.45
N ALA A 6 1.45 -3.89 2.32
CA ALA A 6 1.19 -4.29 3.70
C ALA A 6 0.50 -3.19 4.51
N PHE A 7 0.93 -1.94 4.34
CA PHE A 7 0.43 -0.79 5.13
C PHE A 7 -0.79 -0.08 4.53
N SER A 8 -1.36 -0.56 3.42
CA SER A 8 -2.57 0.05 2.85
C SER A 8 -3.65 -0.95 2.41
N GLY A 9 -3.28 -2.22 2.24
CA GLY A 9 -4.17 -3.20 1.63
C GLY A 9 -4.50 -2.90 0.16
N ALA A 10 -3.73 -2.02 -0.48
CA ALA A 10 -3.95 -1.65 -1.86
C ALA A 10 -3.85 -2.87 -2.79
N ARG A 11 -4.73 -2.91 -3.78
CA ARG A 11 -4.68 -3.89 -4.86
C ARG A 11 -3.50 -3.58 -5.78
N MET A 12 -2.98 -4.59 -6.46
CA MET A 12 -1.89 -4.39 -7.44
C MET A 12 -2.29 -3.42 -8.57
N THR A 13 -3.57 -3.37 -8.93
CA THR A 13 -4.10 -2.40 -9.90
C THR A 13 -4.09 -0.97 -9.39
N GLU A 14 -4.29 -0.75 -8.09
CA GLU A 14 -4.20 0.58 -7.48
C GLU A 14 -2.72 1.01 -7.45
N LEU A 15 -1.84 0.13 -6.97
CA LEU A 15 -0.40 0.40 -6.88
C LEU A 15 0.24 0.69 -8.24
N ALA A 16 -0.04 -0.14 -9.25
CA ALA A 16 0.54 0.01 -10.59
C ALA A 16 0.22 1.35 -11.26
N ASN A 17 -0.86 2.03 -10.82
CA ASN A 17 -1.27 3.30 -11.40
C ASN A 17 -0.63 4.52 -10.72
N ILE A 18 0.05 4.36 -9.59
CA ILE A 18 0.69 5.47 -8.87
C ILE A 18 1.77 6.12 -9.73
N SER A 19 1.68 7.43 -9.88
CA SER A 19 2.68 8.32 -10.46
C SER A 19 3.29 9.24 -9.40
N ARG A 20 4.29 10.05 -9.75
CA ARG A 20 4.94 10.94 -8.77
C ARG A 20 4.03 12.05 -8.28
N GLN A 21 3.25 12.63 -9.18
CA GLN A 21 2.24 13.66 -8.83
C GLN A 21 1.18 13.15 -7.84
N ASP A 22 1.01 11.83 -7.72
CA ASP A 22 0.06 11.21 -6.79
C ASP A 22 0.65 11.13 -5.36
N ILE A 23 1.91 11.48 -5.16
CA ILE A 23 2.64 11.30 -3.91
C ILE A 23 2.99 12.66 -3.33
N VAL A 24 2.52 12.92 -2.11
CA VAL A 24 2.90 14.09 -1.31
C VAL A 24 3.61 13.57 -0.06
N ILE A 25 4.89 13.87 0.08
CA ILE A 25 5.69 13.49 1.25
C ILE A 25 5.86 14.73 2.12
N GLY A 26 5.32 14.67 3.33
CA GLY A 26 5.54 15.65 4.38
C GLY A 26 6.57 15.19 5.41
N GLU A 27 6.68 15.97 6.48
CA GLU A 27 7.58 15.69 7.62
C GLU A 27 7.14 14.42 8.36
N ASP A 28 5.90 14.36 8.84
CA ASP A 28 5.41 13.24 9.67
C ASP A 28 4.71 12.13 8.89
N GLU A 29 4.21 12.43 7.69
CA GLU A 29 3.45 11.47 6.89
C GLU A 29 3.60 11.69 5.40
N MET A 30 3.27 10.64 4.64
CA MET A 30 3.13 10.68 3.20
C MET A 30 1.69 10.38 2.83
N LYS A 31 1.12 11.14 1.89
CA LYS A 31 -0.17 10.83 1.27
C LYS A 31 0.06 10.33 -0.14
N VAL A 32 -0.52 9.18 -0.47
CA VAL A 32 -0.49 8.62 -1.82
C VAL A 32 -1.91 8.55 -2.35
N LYS A 33 -2.18 9.27 -3.43
CA LYS A 33 -3.43 9.18 -4.17
C LYS A 33 -3.47 7.89 -4.97
N MET A 34 -4.53 7.11 -4.78
CA MET A 34 -4.76 5.86 -5.49
C MET A 34 -6.17 5.86 -6.09
N ILE A 35 -6.39 5.01 -7.09
CA ILE A 35 -7.65 4.99 -7.84
C ILE A 35 -8.25 3.58 -7.82
N ILE A 36 -9.46 3.46 -7.26
CA ILE A 36 -10.25 2.23 -7.34
C ILE A 36 -10.98 2.25 -8.69
N LYS A 37 -10.61 1.29 -9.55
CA LYS A 37 -11.34 0.98 -10.79
C LYS A 37 -12.33 -0.15 -10.52
N LYS A 38 -13.47 0.13 -9.90
CA LYS A 38 -14.65 -0.76 -9.97
C LYS A 38 -15.44 -0.43 -11.24
N ARG A 39 -16.37 -1.29 -11.68
CA ARG A 39 -17.18 -1.20 -12.93
C ARG A 39 -17.92 0.15 -13.20
N LYS A 40 -17.80 1.16 -12.33
CA LYS A 40 -18.29 2.55 -12.46
C LYS A 40 -17.13 3.55 -12.70
N LYS A 41 -17.38 4.86 -12.60
CA LYS A 41 -16.36 5.92 -12.64
C LYS A 41 -15.20 5.63 -11.67
N PRO A 42 -13.94 5.87 -12.06
CA PRO A 42 -12.80 5.75 -11.16
C PRO A 42 -12.98 6.66 -9.95
N VAL A 43 -12.75 6.12 -8.75
CA VAL A 43 -12.83 6.90 -7.50
C VAL A 43 -11.42 7.10 -6.96
N PRO A 44 -10.88 8.34 -6.96
CA PRO A 44 -9.62 8.64 -6.31
C PRO A 44 -9.81 8.68 -4.79
N PHE A 45 -8.76 8.33 -4.05
CA PHE A 45 -8.72 8.44 -2.60
C PHE A 45 -7.27 8.58 -2.15
N ASP A 46 -7.07 9.23 -1.00
CA ASP A 46 -5.75 9.38 -0.41
C ASP A 46 -5.47 8.27 0.59
N VAL A 47 -4.23 7.79 0.58
CA VAL A 47 -3.69 6.81 1.52
C VAL A 47 -2.63 7.48 2.38
N PRO A 48 -2.91 7.74 3.66
CA PRO A 48 -1.88 8.23 4.56
C PRO A 48 -0.96 7.07 4.97
N PHE A 49 0.34 7.34 4.97
CA PHE A 49 1.39 6.49 5.52
C PHE A 49 2.16 7.33 6.52
N LYS A 50 2.05 7.00 7.81
CA LYS A 50 2.86 7.64 8.84
C LYS A 50 4.33 7.32 8.64
N ARG A 51 5.18 8.33 8.83
CA ARG A 51 6.63 8.14 8.97
C ARG A 51 6.88 7.42 10.30
N ARG A 52 7.78 6.44 10.26
CA ARG A 52 8.08 5.57 11.40
C ARG A 52 9.58 5.51 11.61
N GLU A 53 9.95 5.32 12.87
CA GLU A 53 11.29 4.93 13.26
C GLU A 53 11.57 3.45 12.97
N GLY A 54 12.85 3.10 12.84
CA GLY A 54 13.30 1.76 12.46
C GLY A 54 13.27 1.45 10.95
N ASP A 55 13.47 0.18 10.62
CA ASP A 55 13.68 -0.30 9.25
C ASP A 55 12.36 -0.50 8.47
N VAL A 56 11.25 -0.70 9.17
CA VAL A 56 9.93 -0.95 8.56
C VAL A 56 9.15 0.37 8.44
N CYS A 57 9.57 1.21 7.50
CA CYS A 57 8.96 2.53 7.26
C CYS A 57 8.57 2.72 5.79
N PRO A 58 7.27 2.68 5.44
CA PRO A 58 6.81 2.85 4.06
C PRO A 58 7.25 4.17 3.42
N VAL A 59 7.29 5.25 4.21
CA VAL A 59 7.71 6.59 3.77
C VAL A 59 9.18 6.58 3.36
N ARG A 60 10.09 6.18 4.28
CA ARG A 60 11.53 6.10 4.00
C ARG A 60 11.83 5.14 2.85
N ALA A 61 11.11 4.02 2.76
CA ALA A 61 11.28 3.07 1.67
C ALA A 61 10.88 3.65 0.31
N LEU A 62 9.79 4.44 0.25
CA LEU A 62 9.38 5.08 -1.00
C LEU A 62 10.30 6.24 -1.39
N GLU A 63 10.76 7.04 -0.43
CA GLU A 63 11.78 8.07 -0.66
C GLU A 63 13.06 7.47 -1.26
N LYS A 64 13.59 6.41 -0.63
CA LYS A 64 14.77 5.68 -1.14
C LYS A 64 14.54 5.16 -2.56
N TRP A 65 13.35 4.61 -2.86
CA TRP A 65 12.98 4.17 -4.20
C TRP A 65 12.93 5.32 -5.21
N MET A 66 12.24 6.41 -4.87
CA MET A 66 12.10 7.58 -5.75
C MET A 66 13.44 8.27 -6.04
N ASN A 67 14.42 8.12 -5.15
CA ASN A 67 15.77 8.65 -5.30
C ASN A 67 16.70 7.76 -6.13
N GLN A 68 16.33 6.50 -6.41
CA GLN A 68 17.12 5.63 -7.28
C GLN A 68 17.31 6.24 -8.68
N LYS A 69 18.50 6.04 -9.26
CA LYS A 69 18.87 6.55 -10.59
C LYS A 69 17.91 6.09 -11.70
N HIS A 70 17.39 4.88 -11.55
CA HIS A 70 16.54 4.21 -12.52
C HIS A 70 15.04 4.49 -12.33
N CYS A 71 14.64 5.18 -11.25
CA CYS A 71 13.26 5.60 -11.08
C CYS A 71 13.02 6.83 -11.95
N THR A 72 12.00 6.77 -12.83
CA THR A 72 11.61 7.92 -13.67
C THR A 72 11.45 9.16 -12.80
N LYS A 73 11.93 10.32 -13.27
CA LYS A 73 11.80 11.61 -12.58
C LYS A 73 10.64 12.45 -13.13
N LYS A 74 9.95 11.95 -14.15
CA LYS A 74 8.80 12.64 -14.75
C LYS A 74 7.58 12.50 -13.85
N GLU A 75 6.86 13.60 -13.67
CA GLU A 75 5.72 13.67 -12.75
C GLU A 75 4.57 12.72 -13.11
N ASN A 76 4.29 12.61 -14.41
CA ASN A 76 3.11 11.89 -14.93
C ASN A 76 3.40 10.41 -15.24
N GLU A 77 4.62 9.94 -15.02
CA GLU A 77 4.98 8.54 -15.27
C GLU A 77 4.84 7.70 -14.00
N GLY A 78 4.52 6.41 -14.20
CA GLY A 78 4.37 5.48 -13.09
C GLY A 78 5.69 5.22 -12.38
N ILE A 79 5.65 5.13 -11.05
CA ILE A 79 6.86 4.96 -10.24
C ILE A 79 7.45 3.55 -10.30
N TRP A 80 6.68 2.55 -10.75
CA TRP A 80 7.11 1.16 -10.85
C TRP A 80 7.64 0.89 -12.26
N TRP A 81 8.91 0.50 -12.35
CA TRP A 81 9.61 0.37 -13.62
C TRP A 81 10.16 -1.03 -13.83
N ASN A 82 9.94 -1.59 -15.01
CA ASN A 82 10.61 -2.81 -15.45
C ASN A 82 11.91 -2.42 -16.16
N PHE A 83 13.05 -2.74 -15.54
CA PHE A 83 14.37 -2.42 -16.08
C PHE A 83 14.74 -3.21 -17.34
N GLN A 84 14.21 -4.43 -17.49
CA GLN A 84 14.49 -5.26 -18.66
C GLN A 84 13.79 -4.72 -19.91
N THR A 85 12.54 -4.29 -19.77
CA THR A 85 11.74 -3.81 -20.90
C THR A 85 11.74 -2.29 -21.06
N ASN A 86 12.37 -1.58 -20.11
CA ASN A 86 12.39 -0.12 -20.00
C ASN A 86 10.99 0.51 -20.12
N ARG A 87 10.02 -0.08 -19.40
CA ARG A 87 8.61 0.36 -19.41
C ARG A 87 8.03 0.38 -18.02
N LYS A 88 7.01 1.23 -17.83
CA LYS A 88 6.16 1.21 -16.64
C LYS A 88 5.58 -0.20 -16.41
N MET A 89 5.64 -0.67 -15.16
CA MET A 89 4.97 -1.91 -14.78
C MET A 89 3.46 -1.72 -14.70
N GLY A 90 2.73 -2.61 -15.36
CA GLY A 90 1.30 -2.81 -15.10
C GLY A 90 1.08 -3.61 -13.81
N SER A 91 -0.19 -3.91 -13.51
CA SER A 91 -0.58 -4.70 -12.34
C SER A 91 0.09 -6.07 -12.29
N GLN A 92 0.22 -6.76 -13.43
CA GLN A 92 0.90 -8.06 -13.51
C GLN A 92 2.40 -7.95 -13.23
N GLY A 93 3.05 -6.87 -13.70
CA GLY A 93 4.46 -6.60 -13.38
C GLY A 93 4.65 -6.37 -11.89
N CYS A 94 3.78 -5.57 -11.28
CA CYS A 94 3.77 -5.35 -9.83
C CYS A 94 3.52 -6.66 -9.07
N SER A 95 2.58 -7.51 -9.52
CA SER A 95 2.35 -8.82 -8.91
C SER A 95 3.61 -9.70 -8.94
N LYS A 96 4.31 -9.75 -10.08
CA LYS A 96 5.56 -10.51 -10.24
C LYS A 96 6.69 -9.97 -9.37
N MET A 97 6.84 -8.65 -9.30
CA MET A 97 7.83 -8.03 -8.42
C MET A 97 7.52 -8.33 -6.94
N LEU A 98 6.25 -8.27 -6.53
CA LEU A 98 5.87 -8.67 -5.17
C LEU A 98 6.17 -10.15 -4.91
N ARG A 99 5.87 -11.00 -5.90
CA ARG A 99 6.15 -12.44 -5.81
C ARG A 99 7.64 -12.71 -5.65
N SER A 100 8.48 -12.02 -6.41
CA SER A 100 9.95 -12.16 -6.31
C SER A 100 10.45 -11.79 -4.92
N LEU A 101 9.95 -10.69 -4.34
CA LEU A 101 10.28 -10.29 -2.96
C LEU A 101 9.84 -11.33 -1.92
N LEU A 102 8.69 -11.97 -2.11
CA LEU A 102 8.20 -13.02 -1.22
C LEU A 102 9.00 -14.31 -1.37
N ASP A 103 9.48 -14.62 -2.58
CA ASP A 103 10.34 -15.79 -2.86
C ASP A 103 11.71 -15.64 -2.22
N GLU A 104 12.29 -14.44 -2.29
CA GLU A 104 13.58 -14.11 -1.66
C GLU A 104 13.60 -14.37 -0.15
N ILE A 105 12.45 -14.22 0.51
CA ILE A 105 12.29 -14.50 1.96
C ILE A 105 11.69 -15.88 2.23
N GLY A 106 11.59 -16.76 1.23
CA GLY A 106 11.18 -18.16 1.38
C GLY A 106 9.67 -18.39 1.57
N ILE A 107 8.82 -17.42 1.22
CA ILE A 107 7.36 -17.60 1.31
C ILE A 107 6.87 -18.47 0.15
N ASP A 108 6.07 -19.49 0.45
CA ASP A 108 5.49 -20.40 -0.55
C ASP A 108 4.74 -19.66 -1.68
N GLN A 109 4.88 -20.16 -2.90
CA GLN A 109 4.29 -19.61 -4.13
C GLN A 109 2.75 -19.45 -4.06
N LYS A 110 2.07 -20.26 -3.25
CA LYS A 110 0.61 -20.15 -3.02
C LYS A 110 0.18 -18.82 -2.37
N PHE A 111 1.10 -18.07 -1.78
CA PHE A 111 0.83 -16.83 -1.07
C PHE A 111 1.18 -15.58 -1.88
N GLY A 112 0.21 -14.93 -2.53
CA GLY A 112 0.42 -13.70 -3.30
C GLY A 112 -0.01 -12.41 -2.58
N GLY A 113 -0.16 -11.32 -3.35
CA GLY A 113 -0.61 -10.03 -2.81
C GLY A 113 -1.99 -10.06 -2.11
N SER A 114 -2.89 -10.94 -2.54
CA SER A 114 -4.17 -11.18 -1.85
C SER A 114 -3.96 -11.75 -0.44
N THR A 115 -2.99 -12.64 -0.27
CA THR A 115 -2.68 -13.26 1.02
C THR A 115 -1.93 -12.30 1.95
N VAL A 116 -1.08 -11.42 1.43
CA VAL A 116 -0.50 -10.30 2.21
C VAL A 116 -1.60 -9.41 2.78
N ARG A 117 -2.59 -9.04 1.94
CA ARG A 117 -3.74 -8.25 2.40
C ARG A 117 -4.58 -9.01 3.43
N HIS A 118 -4.75 -10.32 3.26
CA HIS A 118 -5.48 -11.15 4.22
C HIS A 118 -4.74 -11.23 5.56
N ALA A 119 -3.44 -11.52 5.55
CA ALA A 119 -2.59 -11.55 6.74
C ALA A 119 -2.59 -10.21 7.48
N MET A 120 -2.52 -9.10 6.76
CA MET A 120 -2.68 -7.77 7.35
C MET A 120 -4.02 -7.62 8.08
N LYS A 121 -5.14 -8.00 7.45
CA LYS A 121 -6.46 -7.94 8.12
C LYS A 121 -6.50 -8.82 9.37
N THR A 122 -5.95 -10.03 9.29
CA THR A 122 -5.87 -10.96 10.43
C THR A 122 -5.07 -10.35 11.57
N LYS A 123 -3.89 -9.76 11.30
CA LYS A 123 -3.07 -9.08 12.31
C LYS A 123 -3.81 -7.88 12.92
N LEU A 124 -4.41 -7.02 12.11
CA LEU A 124 -5.20 -5.90 12.64
C LEU A 124 -6.31 -6.38 13.58
N THR A 125 -7.02 -7.45 13.21
CA THR A 125 -8.07 -8.05 14.04
C THR A 125 -7.50 -8.59 15.36
N SER A 126 -6.36 -9.29 15.31
CA SER A 126 -5.74 -9.84 16.54
C SER A 126 -5.24 -8.74 17.48
N GLU A 127 -4.87 -7.58 16.95
CA GLU A 127 -4.46 -6.39 17.70
C GLU A 127 -5.65 -5.49 18.13
N GLY A 128 -6.88 -6.00 17.97
CA GLY A 128 -8.10 -5.34 18.44
C GLY A 128 -8.57 -4.20 17.54
N ALA A 129 -8.28 -4.22 16.24
CA ALA A 129 -8.94 -3.33 15.28
C ALA A 129 -10.39 -3.77 15.07
N THR A 130 -11.31 -2.81 15.12
CA THR A 130 -12.73 -3.06 14.87
C THR A 130 -13.01 -3.32 13.39
N LEU A 131 -14.16 -3.94 13.10
CA LEU A 131 -14.61 -4.14 11.72
C LEU A 131 -14.73 -2.82 10.95
N LYS A 132 -15.21 -1.76 11.60
CA LYS A 132 -15.33 -0.42 11.03
C LYS A 132 -13.96 0.14 10.62
N GLU A 133 -12.99 0.13 11.54
CA GLU A 133 -11.62 0.59 11.27
C GLU A 133 -10.97 -0.22 10.13
N MET A 134 -11.18 -1.54 10.09
CA MET A 134 -10.66 -2.38 9.00
C MET A 134 -11.33 -2.10 7.65
N ASN A 135 -12.65 -1.87 7.64
CA ASN A 135 -13.40 -1.57 6.42
C ASN A 135 -12.98 -0.22 5.85
N GLU A 136 -12.76 0.78 6.72
CA GLU A 136 -12.24 2.09 6.37
C GLU A 136 -10.81 2.01 5.85
N PHE A 137 -9.91 1.33 6.60
CA PHE A 137 -8.50 1.16 6.23
C PHE A 137 -8.32 0.42 4.90
N THR A 138 -9.10 -0.64 4.67
CA THR A 138 -9.03 -1.45 3.45
C THR A 138 -10.03 -1.05 2.37
N ARG A 139 -10.79 0.02 2.63
CA ARG A 139 -11.75 0.66 1.73
C ARG A 139 -12.75 -0.32 1.13
N HIS A 140 -13.27 -1.20 1.98
CA HIS A 140 -14.42 -2.02 1.63
C HIS A 140 -15.69 -1.20 1.82
N GLN A 141 -16.56 -1.21 0.80
CA GLN A 141 -17.91 -0.67 0.95
C GLN A 141 -18.66 -1.57 1.92
N GLU A 142 -19.14 -1.01 3.03
CA GLU A 142 -20.27 -1.59 3.74
C GLU A 142 -21.50 -1.43 2.84
N ASN A 143 -22.25 -2.52 2.65
CA ASN A 143 -23.39 -2.55 1.75
C ASN A 143 -24.53 -1.66 2.29
N SER A 144 -24.52 -0.33 2.10
CA SER A 144 -25.68 0.55 2.27
C SER A 144 -25.37 2.00 1.86
N ASN A 145 -26.40 2.74 1.43
CA ASN A 145 -26.43 4.12 0.92
C ASN A 145 -25.98 5.23 1.89
N CYS A 146 -25.07 4.98 2.83
CA CYS A 146 -24.55 5.98 3.77
C CYS A 146 -23.16 6.51 3.39
N VAL A 147 -22.86 6.48 2.08
CA VAL A 147 -21.50 6.60 1.50
C VAL A 147 -20.86 7.97 1.74
N ASP A 148 -21.58 9.04 2.07
CA ASP A 148 -20.95 10.35 2.26
C ASP A 148 -20.44 10.60 3.69
N ASN A 149 -20.95 9.90 4.71
CA ASN A 149 -20.56 10.12 6.11
C ASN A 149 -19.35 9.28 6.57
N PHE A 150 -19.03 8.20 5.86
CA PHE A 150 -17.95 7.28 6.25
C PHE A 150 -16.62 7.54 5.55
N TYR A 151 -16.58 8.33 4.47
CA TYR A 151 -15.36 8.53 3.71
C TYR A 151 -14.48 9.67 4.24
N ASN A 152 -14.93 10.39 5.27
CA ASN A 152 -14.22 11.56 5.82
C ASN A 152 -13.80 11.40 7.29
N ILE A 153 -13.92 10.20 7.86
CA ILE A 153 -13.36 9.93 9.17
C ILE A 153 -11.94 9.41 8.93
N GLN A 154 -10.92 10.16 9.34
CA GLN A 154 -9.60 9.55 9.46
C GLN A 154 -9.67 8.58 10.65
N VAL A 155 -9.20 7.35 10.46
CA VAL A 155 -8.96 6.45 11.59
C VAL A 155 -7.99 7.17 12.54
N ALA A 156 -8.48 7.65 13.68
CA ALA A 156 -7.66 8.38 14.66
C ALA A 156 -6.54 7.48 15.21
N ARG A 157 -6.79 6.17 15.28
CA ARG A 157 -5.85 5.13 15.68
C ARG A 157 -4.89 4.78 14.55
N ASP A 158 -3.59 4.72 14.84
CA ASP A 158 -2.59 4.29 13.87
C ASP A 158 -2.61 2.76 13.68
N LEU A 159 -3.39 2.27 12.72
CA LEU A 159 -3.44 0.85 12.40
C LEU A 159 -2.12 0.30 11.87
N GLY A 160 -1.27 1.12 11.26
CA GLY A 160 0.05 0.67 10.82
C GLY A 160 1.00 0.40 11.99
N ALA A 161 0.79 1.02 13.16
CA ALA A 161 1.54 0.67 14.37
C ALA A 161 1.18 -0.75 14.84
N LEU A 162 -0.10 -1.13 14.75
CA LEU A 162 -0.55 -2.49 15.11
C LEU A 162 0.09 -3.58 14.23
N LEU A 163 0.38 -3.27 12.96
CA LEU A 163 1.09 -4.20 12.08
C LEU A 163 2.53 -4.49 12.53
N LEU A 164 3.11 -3.63 13.37
CA LEU A 164 4.46 -3.75 13.88
C LEU A 164 4.55 -4.38 15.26
N ASN A 165 3.42 -4.58 15.95
CA ASN A 165 3.40 -5.25 17.24
C ASN A 165 3.97 -6.67 17.11
N ASP A 166 4.88 -7.02 18.02
CA ASP A 166 5.55 -8.33 18.11
C ASP A 166 6.47 -8.73 16.94
N ILE A 167 6.85 -7.78 16.07
CA ILE A 167 7.92 -8.06 15.09
C ILE A 167 9.25 -8.18 15.85
N LYS A 168 9.64 -9.41 16.19
CA LYS A 168 11.00 -9.73 16.59
C LYS A 168 11.88 -9.63 15.34
N VAL A 169 12.75 -8.62 15.30
CA VAL A 169 13.81 -8.55 14.30
C VAL A 169 14.78 -9.69 14.63
N TYR A 170 14.73 -10.76 13.85
CA TYR A 170 15.77 -11.78 13.89
C TYR A 170 16.96 -11.21 13.11
N ASN A 171 17.97 -10.76 13.85
CA ASN A 171 19.29 -10.39 13.31
C ASN A 171 20.05 -11.64 12.86
#